data_AF-A0A961W701-F1
#
_entry.id   AF-A0A961W701-F1
#
_cell.length_a   1.000
_cell.length_b   1.000
_cell.length_c   1.000
_cell.angle_alpha   90.00
_cell.angle_beta   90.00
_cell.angle_gamma   90.00
#
_symmetry.space_group_name_H-M   'P 1'
#
loop_
_entity.id
_entity.type
_entity.pdbx_description
1 polymer ?
#
loop_
_entity_poly.entity_id
_entity_poly.type
_entity_poly.pdbx_seq_one_letter_code
_entity_poly.pdbx_strand_id
1 'polypeptide(L)' 'IERFLSQPFDVAEVFTGSPGVQVKLEDTIKGFKGLVEGTYDHLPEQAFYMVGTIEEAIAKAEKLAEAA' A
#
# COMPACT_ATOMS: atom_id res chain seq x y z
N ILE A 1 -4.11 9.15 1.26
CA ILE A 1 -4.69 8.47 2.45
C ILE A 1 -5.76 7.45 2.08
N GLU A 2 -6.85 7.84 1.40
CA GLU A 2 -7.96 6.93 1.04
C GLU A 2 -7.49 5.62 0.39
N ARG A 3 -6.55 5.71 -0.56
CA ARG A 3 -5.99 4.53 -1.23
C ARG A 3 -5.25 3.60 -0.28
N PHE A 4 -4.46 4.14 0.64
CA PHE A 4 -3.68 3.35 1.60
C PHE A 4 -4.54 2.70 2.71
N LEU A 5 -5.79 3.14 2.88
CA LEU A 5 -6.76 2.43 3.73
C LEU A 5 -7.31 1.17 3.05
N SER A 6 -7.13 1.01 1.73
CA SER A 6 -7.50 -0.21 1.05
C SER A 6 -6.46 -1.29 1.28
N GLN A 7 -6.90 -2.47 1.70
CA GLN A 7 -6.07 -3.62 2.01
C GLN A 7 -6.67 -4.86 1.35
N PRO A 8 -5.85 -5.75 0.76
CA PRO A 8 -6.33 -7.05 0.32
C PRO A 8 -6.70 -7.91 1.54
N PHE A 9 -7.96 -8.34 1.60
CA PHE A 9 -8.45 -9.22 2.67
C PHE A 9 -8.40 -10.68 2.24
N ASP A 10 -8.04 -11.57 3.19
CA ASP A 10 -7.99 -13.02 2.97
C ASP A 10 -9.33 -13.56 2.39
N VAL A 11 -10.46 -13.08 2.91
CA VAL A 11 -11.80 -13.47 2.44
C VAL A 11 -12.16 -12.94 1.06
N ALA A 12 -11.47 -11.89 0.61
CA ALA A 12 -11.72 -11.24 -0.66
C ALA A 12 -10.86 -11.79 -1.80
N GLU A 13 -9.90 -12.68 -1.51
CA GLU A 13 -8.97 -13.26 -2.50
C GLU A 13 -9.71 -13.88 -3.70
N VAL A 14 -10.85 -14.54 -3.46
CA VAL A 14 -11.68 -15.13 -4.53
C VAL A 14 -12.27 -14.10 -5.50
N PHE A 15 -12.37 -12.83 -5.10
CA PHE A 15 -12.88 -11.73 -5.92
C PHE A 15 -11.77 -10.86 -6.50
N THR A 16 -10.69 -10.65 -5.74
CA THR A 16 -9.60 -9.73 -6.09
C THR A 16 -8.46 -10.43 -6.82
N GLY A 17 -8.35 -11.76 -6.72
CA GLY A 17 -7.24 -12.54 -7.24
C GLY A 17 -5.90 -12.25 -6.59
N SER A 18 -5.88 -11.47 -5.50
CA SER A 18 -4.68 -11.07 -4.77
C SER A 18 -4.73 -11.66 -3.36
N PRO A 19 -3.62 -12.27 -2.87
CA PRO A 19 -3.59 -12.85 -1.54
C PRO A 19 -3.83 -11.77 -0.48
N GLY A 20 -4.54 -12.15 0.58
CA GLY A 20 -4.74 -11.27 1.72
C GLY A 20 -3.43 -10.96 2.43
N VAL A 21 -3.35 -9.76 3.01
CA VAL A 21 -2.18 -9.30 3.76
C VAL A 21 -2.62 -8.90 5.15
N GLN A 22 -1.90 -9.35 6.18
CA GLN A 22 -2.10 -8.92 7.56
C GLN A 22 -0.98 -7.99 7.99
N VAL A 23 -1.33 -6.77 8.37
CA VAL A 23 -0.38 -5.72 8.73
C VAL A 23 -0.33 -5.59 10.25
N LYS A 24 0.87 -5.51 10.82
CA LYS A 24 1.03 -5.27 12.26
C LYS A 24 0.70 -3.82 12.58
N LEU A 25 0.21 -3.58 13.80
CA LEU A 25 -0.12 -2.23 14.26
C LEU A 25 1.06 -1.24 14.14
N GLU A 26 2.27 -1.69 14.47
CA GLU A 26 3.48 -0.87 14.40
C GLU A 26 3.77 -0.38 12.98
N ASP A 27 3.60 -1.27 11.99
CA ASP A 27 3.80 -0.97 10.57
C ASP A 27 2.70 -0.03 10.05
N THR A 28 1.46 -0.23 10.48
CA THR A 28 0.35 0.69 10.18
C THR A 28 0.65 2.09 10.69
N ILE A 29 1.05 2.24 11.95
CA ILE A 29 1.36 3.55 12.54
C ILE A 29 2.52 4.22 11.79
N LYS A 30 3.58 3.46 11.48
CA LYS A 30 4.73 3.97 10.71
C LYS A 30 4.33 4.44 9.32
N GLY A 31 3.54 3.66 8.60
CA GLY A 31 3.06 3.99 7.25
C GLY A 31 2.20 5.26 7.23
N PHE A 32 1.19 5.32 8.11
CA PHE A 32 0.30 6.48 8.21
C PHE A 32 1.04 7.74 8.68
N LYS A 33 1.98 7.62 9.62
CA LYS A 33 2.80 8.75 10.06
C LYS A 33 3.59 9.34 8.91
N GLY A 34 4.30 8.51 8.14
CA GLY A 34 5.10 8.98 7.01
C GLY A 34 4.24 9.59 5.89
N LEU A 35 3.01 9.09 5.68
CA LEU A 35 2.05 9.70 4.75
C LEU A 35 1.58 11.09 5.19
N VAL A 36 1.32 11.28 6.49
CA VAL A 36 0.90 12.60 7.03
C VAL A 36 2.05 13.59 7.05
N GLU A 37 3.29 13.12 7.25
CA GLU A 37 4.50 13.94 7.21
C GLU A 37 4.95 14.31 5.77
N GLY A 38 4.31 13.76 4.73
CA GLY A 38 4.62 14.04 3.33
C GLY A 38 5.84 13.28 2.78
N THR A 39 6.37 12.31 3.52
CA THR A 39 7.59 11.56 3.15
C THR A 39 7.42 10.79 1.82
N TYR A 40 6.19 10.42 1.47
CA TYR A 40 5.88 9.59 0.31
C TYR A 40 5.16 10.34 -0.83
N ASP A 41 5.11 11.67 -0.80
CA ASP A 41 4.38 12.49 -1.79
C ASP A 41 4.95 12.39 -3.22
N HIS A 42 6.17 11.88 -3.34
CA HIS A 42 6.83 11.63 -4.62
C HIS A 42 6.37 10.33 -5.31
N LEU A 43 5.62 9.47 -4.61
CA LEU A 43 5.11 8.21 -5.16
C LEU A 43 3.77 8.40 -5.86
N PRO A 44 3.49 7.69 -6.97
CA PRO A 44 2.21 7.77 -7.65
C PRO A 44 1.07 7.20 -6.79
N GLU A 45 -0.11 7.82 -6.82
CA GLU A 45 -1.25 7.42 -5.97
C GLU A 45 -1.65 5.94 -6.13
N GLN A 46 -1.47 5.38 -7.34
CA GLN A 46 -1.75 3.98 -7.67
C GLN A 46 -0.89 2.99 -6.87
N ALA A 47 0.28 3.42 -6.40
CA ALA A 47 1.17 2.61 -5.58
C ALA A 47 0.55 2.28 -4.21
N PHE A 48 -0.34 3.14 -3.70
CA PHE A 48 -0.97 2.96 -2.39
C PHE A 48 -2.26 2.14 -2.43
N TYR A 49 -2.72 1.71 -3.61
CA TYR A 49 -3.97 0.96 -3.73
C TYR A 49 -3.75 -0.54 -3.55
N MET A 50 -4.57 -1.19 -2.71
CA MET A 50 -4.55 -2.63 -2.45
C MET A 50 -3.16 -3.14 -2.08
N VAL A 51 -2.57 -2.51 -1.05
CA VAL A 51 -1.28 -2.89 -0.45
C VAL A 51 -1.46 -3.07 1.05
N GLY A 52 -0.60 -3.84 1.69
CA GLY A 52 -0.56 -3.99 3.13
C GLY A 52 0.33 -2.96 3.80
N THR A 53 1.64 -3.11 3.64
CA THR A 53 2.62 -2.22 4.28
C THR A 53 3.04 -1.05 3.38
N ILE A 54 3.71 -0.07 3.97
CA ILE A 54 4.24 1.07 3.20
C ILE A 54 5.40 0.64 2.29
N GLU A 55 6.16 -0.39 2.70
CA GLU A 55 7.21 -0.99 1.90
C GLU A 55 6.66 -1.63 0.62
N GLU A 56 5.49 -2.27 0.69
CA GLU A 56 4.81 -2.78 -0.51
C GLU A 56 4.37 -1.66 -1.44
N ALA A 57 3.91 -0.53 -0.90
CA ALA A 57 3.57 0.65 -1.68
C ALA A 57 4.80 1.20 -2.44
N ILE A 58 5.96 1.29 -1.77
CA ILE A 58 7.22 1.72 -2.38
C ILE A 58 7.62 0.76 -3.51
N ALA A 59 7.64 -0.55 -3.25
CA ALA A 59 7.98 -1.55 -4.24
C ALA A 59 7.03 -1.54 -5.45
N LYS A 60 5.73 -1.25 -5.21
CA LYS A 60 4.75 -1.11 -6.28
C LYS A 60 4.98 0.16 -7.10
N ALA A 61 5.37 1.27 -6.47
CA ALA A 61 5.75 2.50 -7.17
C ALA A 61 6.95 2.28 -8.10
N GLU A 62 7.97 1.55 -7.65
CA GLU A 62 9.15 1.20 -8.47
C GLU A 62 8.73 0.42 -9.72
N LYS A 63 7.89 -0.61 -9.58
CA LYS A 63 7.36 -1.37 -10.72
C LYS A 63 6.55 -0.53 -11.69
N LEU A 64 5.78 0.44 -11.18
CA LEU A 64 5.01 1.35 -12.03
C LEU A 64 5.92 2.32 -12.81
N ALA A 65 7.05 2.73 -12.20
CA ALA A 65 8.04 3.57 -12.86
C ALA A 65 8.81 2.81 -13.95
N GLU A 66 9.08 1.51 -13.77
CA GLU A 66 9.71 0.66 -14.79
C GLU A 66 8.80 0.37 -16.00
N ALA A 67 7.48 0.39 -15.78
CA ALA A 67 6.48 0.12 -16.81
C ALA A 67 6.06 1.36 -17.62
N ALA A 68 6.58 2.55 -17.27
CA ALA A 68 6.30 3.84 -17.92
C ALA A 68 7.40 4.22 -18.92
#